data_AF-A0ABD2EF01-F1
#
_entry.id   AF-A0ABD2EF01-F1
#
_cell.length_a   1.000
_cell.length_b   1.000
_cell.length_c   1.000
_cell.angle_alpha   90.00
_cell.angle_beta   90.00
_cell.angle_gamma   90.00
#
_symmetry.space_group_name_H-M   'P 1'
#
loop_
_entity.id
_entity.type
_entity.pdbx_description
1 polymer ?
#
loop_
_entity_poly.entity_id
_entity_poly.type
_entity_poly.pdbx_seq_one_letter_code
_entity_poly.pdbx_strand_id
1 'polypeptide(L)'
;RVMIMDIQVPSRANANELITLKLTLQTELRECMVVKAYLRSNTTMDGSFNHVFTSCLCEDYPRNLFWNFKPKSSMIITAVVDVIRELNICPNDKAVIPINANRFYTSTSLLTYK
;
A
#
# COMPACT_ATOMS: atom_id res chain seq x y z
N ARG A 1 -11.59 5.30 -12.68
CA ARG A 1 -11.33 5.35 -11.22
C ARG A 1 -9.88 5.73 -11.03
N VAL A 2 -9.61 6.69 -10.15
CA VAL A 2 -8.24 7.18 -9.92
C VAL A 2 -7.36 6.12 -9.27
N MET A 3 -7.86 5.49 -8.21
CA MET A 3 -7.11 4.49 -7.44
C MET A 3 -8.02 3.30 -7.14
N ILE A 4 -7.53 2.11 -7.46
CA ILE A 4 -8.15 0.83 -7.10
C ILE A 4 -7.13 0.11 -6.23
N MET A 5 -7.56 -0.27 -5.02
CA MET A 5 -6.71 -0.90 -4.01
C MET A 5 -7.33 -2.22 -3.59
N ASP A 6 -6.56 -3.30 -3.71
CA ASP A 6 -6.92 -4.61 -3.19
C ASP A 6 -5.89 -5.07 -2.17
N ILE A 7 -6.33 -5.23 -0.92
CA ILE A 7 -5.49 -5.60 0.21
C ILE A 7 -5.72 -7.07 0.57
N GLN A 8 -4.66 -7.86 0.52
CA GLN A 8 -4.69 -9.28 0.84
C GLN A 8 -3.74 -9.55 2.01
N VAL A 9 -4.32 -10.04 3.10
CA VAL A 9 -3.61 -10.46 4.31
C VAL A 9 -4.41 -11.61 4.94
N PRO A 10 -3.78 -12.57 5.62
CA PRO A 10 -4.52 -13.54 6.42
C PRO A 10 -5.44 -12.82 7.41
N SER A 11 -6.68 -13.28 7.54
CA SER A 11 -7.61 -12.74 8.55
C SER A 11 -7.20 -13.15 9.98
N ARG A 12 -6.42 -14.24 10.09
CA ARG A 12 -5.88 -14.77 11.34
C ARG A 12 -4.43 -15.20 11.16
N ALA A 13 -3.60 -15.01 12.19
CA ALA A 13 -2.21 -15.48 12.24
C ALA A 13 -1.76 -15.79 13.67
N ASN A 14 -0.75 -16.63 13.86
CA ASN A 14 -0.13 -16.77 15.18
C ASN A 14 0.64 -15.50 15.55
N ALA A 15 0.68 -15.18 16.84
CA ALA A 15 1.57 -14.13 17.32
C ALA A 15 3.04 -14.47 16.98
N ASN A 16 3.78 -13.48 16.49
CA ASN A 16 5.18 -13.56 16.05
C ASN A 16 5.45 -14.44 14.81
N GLU A 17 4.41 -14.96 14.14
CA GLU A 17 4.54 -15.65 12.86
C GLU A 17 4.85 -14.65 11.75
N LEU A 18 5.76 -15.01 10.84
CA LEU A 18 6.03 -14.18 9.67
C LEU A 18 4.88 -14.29 8.69
N ILE A 19 4.20 -13.17 8.43
CA ILE A 19 3.12 -13.08 7.44
C ILE A 19 3.48 -12.09 6.34
N THR A 20 2.80 -12.24 5.20
CA THR A 20 2.89 -11.34 4.06
C THR A 20 1.57 -10.63 3.82
N LEU A 21 1.61 -9.30 3.78
CA LEU A 21 0.54 -8.47 3.27
C LEU A 21 0.86 -8.07 1.84
N LYS A 22 -0.08 -8.29 0.92
CA LYS A 22 -0.01 -7.85 -0.47
C LYS A 22 -1.00 -6.71 -0.69
N LEU A 23 -0.54 -5.61 -1.27
CA LEU A 23 -1.39 -4.53 -1.78
C LEU A 23 -1.26 -4.48 -3.30
N THR A 24 -2.37 -4.69 -4.00
CA THR A 24 -2.46 -4.51 -5.45
C THR A 24 -3.00 -3.10 -5.73
N LEU A 25 -2.26 -2.32 -6.50
CA LEU A 25 -2.64 -0.98 -6.96
C LEU A 25 -2.92 -1.01 -8.46
N GLN A 26 -4.05 -0.43 -8.85
CA GLN A 26 -4.45 -0.25 -10.23
C GLN A 26 -5.08 1.15 -10.41
N THR A 27 -5.12 1.62 -11.65
CA THR A 27 -5.77 2.88 -12.02
C THR A 27 -6.48 2.69 -13.36
N GLU A 28 -7.54 3.45 -13.61
CA GLU A 28 -8.17 3.56 -14.94
C GLU A 28 -7.88 4.95 -15.55
N LEU A 29 -6.86 5.66 -15.04
CA LEU A 29 -6.36 6.88 -15.67
C LEU A 29 -5.43 6.53 -16.82
N ARG A 30 -5.63 7.20 -17.96
CA ARG A 30 -4.77 7.05 -19.15
C ARG A 30 -3.33 7.51 -18.90
N GLU A 31 -3.15 8.48 -18.01
CA GLU A 31 -1.85 9.02 -17.64
C GLU A 31 -1.34 8.37 -16.36
N CYS A 32 -0.03 8.12 -16.30
CA CYS A 32 0.60 7.52 -15.12
C CYS A 32 0.65 8.49 -13.93
N MET A 33 0.77 7.93 -12.72
CA MET A 33 0.91 8.67 -11.47
C MET A 33 2.12 8.18 -10.68
N VAL A 34 2.79 9.08 -9.96
CA VAL A 34 3.77 8.68 -8.95
C VAL A 34 3.05 8.42 -7.63
N VAL A 35 3.08 7.18 -7.17
CA VAL A 35 2.40 6.74 -5.96
C VAL A 35 3.40 6.38 -4.87
N LYS A 36 3.09 6.78 -3.64
CA LYS A 36 3.82 6.46 -2.43
C LYS A 36 2.92 5.70 -1.47
N ALA A 37 3.26 4.46 -1.17
CA ALA A 37 2.44 3.54 -0.39
C ALA A 37 3.14 3.12 0.92
N TYR A 38 2.38 3.12 2.01
CA TYR A 38 2.85 2.73 3.33
C TYR A 38 1.70 2.17 4.18
N LEU A 39 2.05 1.42 5.21
CA LEU A 39 1.09 0.89 6.18
C LEU A 39 1.02 1.77 7.42
N ARG A 40 -0.16 1.80 8.04
CA ARG A 40 -0.40 2.28 9.40
C ARG A 40 -1.12 1.19 10.18
N SER A 41 -0.92 1.17 11.49
CA SER A 41 -1.65 0.29 12.39
C SER A 41 -2.02 1.00 13.69
N ASN A 42 -3.03 0.46 14.37
CA ASN A 42 -3.40 0.89 15.73
C ASN A 42 -2.40 0.43 16.81
N THR A 43 -1.46 -0.46 16.46
CA THR A 43 -0.39 -0.95 17.32
C THR A 43 0.96 -0.57 16.73
N THR A 44 1.97 -0.34 17.57
CA THR A 44 3.34 -0.10 17.12
C THR A 44 3.92 -1.34 16.44
N MET A 45 4.50 -1.15 15.27
CA MET A 45 5.16 -2.18 14.47
C MET A 45 6.58 -1.73 14.13
N ASP A 46 7.48 -2.70 14.03
CA ASP A 46 8.89 -2.48 13.73
C ASP A 46 9.28 -3.15 12.41
N GLY A 47 10.45 -2.78 11.90
CA GLY A 47 11.06 -3.41 10.74
C GLY A 47 10.27 -3.19 9.45
N SER A 48 10.14 -4.25 8.66
CA SER A 48 9.60 -4.18 7.29
C SER A 48 8.17 -3.67 7.20
N PHE A 49 7.37 -3.70 8.28
CA PHE A 49 6.03 -3.10 8.29
C PHE A 49 6.07 -1.60 7.96
N ASN A 50 7.11 -0.90 8.41
CA ASN A 50 7.29 0.54 8.21
C ASN A 50 7.92 0.89 6.85
N HIS A 51 8.11 -0.09 5.96
CA HIS A 51 8.66 0.16 4.65
C HIS A 51 7.71 1.03 3.82
N VAL A 52 8.29 1.95 3.05
CA VAL A 52 7.56 2.88 2.21
C VAL A 52 7.97 2.63 0.76
N PHE A 53 7.01 2.28 -0.08
CA PHE A 53 7.24 2.10 -1.51
C PHE A 53 6.93 3.38 -2.26
N THR A 54 7.77 3.75 -3.21
CA THR A 54 7.47 4.76 -4.24
C THR A 54 7.54 4.07 -5.60
N SER A 55 6.53 4.24 -6.44
CA SER A 55 6.50 3.64 -7.77
C SER A 55 5.65 4.43 -8.75
N CYS A 56 5.90 4.26 -10.04
CA CYS A 56 5.03 4.76 -11.09
C CYS A 56 3.85 3.79 -11.27
N LEU A 57 2.62 4.28 -11.27
CA LEU A 57 1.41 3.49 -11.50
C LEU A 57 0.75 3.94 -12.81
N CYS A 58 0.52 3.00 -13.73
CA CYS A 58 -0.12 3.22 -15.02
C CYS A 58 -1.27 2.23 -15.22
N GLU A 59 -2.21 2.53 -16.12
CA GLU A 59 -3.37 1.67 -16.41
C GLU A 59 -2.96 0.26 -16.87
N ASP A 60 -1.97 0.16 -17.75
CA ASP A 60 -1.45 -1.07 -18.33
C ASP A 60 -0.40 -1.77 -17.45
N TYR A 61 0.06 -1.10 -16.38
CA TYR A 61 1.13 -1.60 -15.54
C TYR A 61 0.79 -1.47 -14.04
N PRO A 62 -0.06 -2.38 -13.51
CA PRO A 62 -0.44 -2.39 -12.11
C PRO A 62 0.75 -2.71 -11.19
N ARG A 63 0.61 -2.42 -9.89
CA ARG A 63 1.66 -2.64 -8.89
C ARG A 63 1.23 -3.61 -7.80
N ASN A 64 2.09 -4.58 -7.50
CA ASN A 64 1.96 -5.43 -6.32
C ASN A 64 3.05 -5.03 -5.32
N LEU A 65 2.64 -4.62 -4.13
CA LEU A 65 3.53 -4.21 -3.04
C LEU A 65 3.39 -5.21 -1.89
N PHE A 66 4.51 -5.56 -1.27
CA PHE A 66 4.56 -6.65 -0.28
C PHE A 66 5.25 -6.19 1.01
N TRP A 67 4.58 -6.41 2.13
CA TRP A 67 5.16 -6.21 3.46
C TRP A 67 5.22 -7.55 4.18
N ASN A 68 6.42 -7.95 4.61
CA ASN A 68 6.63 -9.16 5.39
C ASN A 68 6.90 -8.78 6.85
N PHE A 69 6.01 -9.12 7.78
CA PHE A 69 6.15 -8.70 9.19
C PHE A 69 5.60 -9.75 10.15
N LYS A 70 5.90 -9.58 11.44
CA LYS A 70 5.50 -10.47 12.53
C LYS A 70 4.53 -9.75 13.48
N PRO A 71 3.23 -10.07 13.49
CA PRO A 71 2.25 -9.39 14.34
C PRO A 71 2.40 -9.87 15.78
N LYS A 72 2.49 -8.94 16.75
CA LYS A 72 2.56 -9.29 18.18
C LYS A 72 1.18 -9.46 18.82
N SER A 73 0.18 -8.79 18.26
CA SER A 73 -1.21 -8.77 18.73
C SER A 73 -2.16 -8.47 17.57
N SER A 74 -3.45 -8.69 17.78
CA SER A 74 -4.49 -8.32 16.83
C SER A 74 -4.40 -6.82 16.51
N MET A 75 -4.55 -6.47 15.24
CA MET A 75 -4.35 -5.10 14.77
C MET A 75 -5.29 -4.76 13.61
N ILE A 76 -5.57 -3.47 13.48
CA ILE A 76 -6.17 -2.88 12.29
C ILE A 76 -5.02 -2.33 11.47
N ILE A 77 -4.95 -2.73 10.20
CA ILE A 77 -3.93 -2.29 9.25
C ILE A 77 -4.60 -1.42 8.21
N THR A 78 -4.09 -0.20 8.02
CA THR A 78 -4.52 0.72 6.98
C THR A 78 -3.39 0.85 5.96
N ALA A 79 -3.64 0.44 4.72
CA ALA A 79 -2.75 0.76 3.61
C ALA A 79 -3.12 2.16 3.09
N VAL A 80 -2.13 3.06 3.03
CA VAL A 80 -2.28 4.43 2.54
C VAL A 80 -1.46 4.60 1.28
N VAL A 81 -2.04 5.25 0.27
CA VAL A 81 -1.41 5.56 -1.00
C VAL A 81 -1.57 7.04 -1.29
N ASP A 82 -0.45 7.74 -1.36
CA ASP A 82 -0.34 9.15 -1.71
C ASP A 82 0.12 9.32 -3.16
N VAL A 83 -0.56 10.15 -3.94
CA VAL A 83 -0.11 10.59 -5.26
C VAL A 83 0.75 11.84 -5.05
N ILE A 84 2.04 11.75 -5.38
CA ILE A 84 3.05 12.75 -5.01
C ILE A 84 3.77 13.32 -6.23
N ARG A 85 4.50 14.43 -6.03
CA ARG A 85 5.39 15.04 -7.02
C ARG A 85 6.83 14.64 -6.73
N GLU A 86 7.24 13.48 -7.22
CA GLU A 86 8.63 13.00 -7.12
C GLU A 86 9.14 12.67 -8.52
N LEU A 87 10.31 13.22 -8.85
CA LEU A 87 10.95 13.05 -10.16
C LEU A 87 11.72 11.71 -10.22
N ASN A 88 12.06 11.28 -11.42
CA ASN A 88 12.80 10.06 -11.75
C ASN A 88 12.08 8.75 -11.34
N ILE A 89 10.76 8.78 -11.17
CA ILE A 89 9.96 7.58 -10.83
C ILE A 89 9.17 7.08 -12.05
N CYS A 90 8.48 7.98 -12.76
CA CYS A 90 7.78 7.66 -14.00
C CYS A 90 8.65 7.97 -15.23
N PRO A 91 8.47 7.27 -16.36
CA PRO A 91 9.22 7.55 -17.59
C PRO A 91 9.11 9.01 -18.02
N ASN A 92 10.25 9.66 -18.26
CA ASN A 92 10.36 11.06 -18.68
C ASN A 92 9.69 12.08 -17.73
N ASP A 93 9.50 11.73 -16.45
CA ASP A 93 8.78 12.55 -15.46
C ASP A 93 7.36 12.96 -15.87
N LYS A 94 6.76 12.19 -16.80
CA LYS A 94 5.38 12.39 -17.24
C LYS A 94 4.45 11.65 -16.28
N ALA A 95 3.98 12.36 -15.26
CA ALA A 95 2.98 11.87 -14.33
C ALA A 95 1.96 12.96 -13.99
N VAL A 96 0.74 12.55 -13.69
CA VAL A 96 -0.36 13.45 -13.31
C VAL A 96 -0.71 13.33 -11.83
N ILE A 97 -1.35 14.38 -11.30
CA ILE A 97 -1.98 14.36 -9.99
C ILE A 97 -3.46 14.71 -10.15
N PRO A 98 -4.38 13.83 -9.74
CA PRO A 98 -5.80 14.11 -9.74
C PRO A 98 -6.13 15.29 -8.83
N ILE A 99 -6.97 16.20 -9.30
CA ILE A 99 -7.36 17.41 -8.55
C ILE A 99 -8.29 17.06 -7.37
N ASN A 100 -9.17 16.08 -7.56
CA ASN A 100 -10.21 15.75 -6.59
C ASN A 100 -9.67 15.06 -5.33
N ALA A 101 -8.60 14.28 -5.44
CA ALA A 101 -7.98 13.59 -4.31
C ALA A 101 -6.56 13.12 -4.67
N ASN A 102 -5.65 13.23 -3.72
CA ASN A 102 -4.27 12.72 -3.82
C ASN A 102 -3.92 11.69 -2.75
N ARG A 103 -4.86 11.32 -1.87
CA ARG A 103 -4.66 10.31 -0.82
C ARG A 103 -5.81 9.30 -0.84
N PHE A 104 -5.45 8.03 -0.85
CA PHE A 104 -6.38 6.91 -0.85
C PHE A 104 -5.99 5.93 0.25
N TYR A 105 -6.95 5.24 0.83
CA TYR A 105 -6.67 4.24 1.86
C TYR A 105 -7.69 3.12 1.87
N THR A 106 -7.25 1.94 2.34
CA THR A 106 -8.11 0.81 2.66
C THR A 106 -7.64 0.20 3.98
N SER A 107 -8.57 -0.34 4.77
CA SER A 107 -8.26 -0.93 6.07
C SER A 107 -8.73 -2.37 6.15
N THR A 108 -7.97 -3.19 6.88
CA THR A 108 -8.28 -4.59 7.14
C THR A 108 -7.92 -4.95 8.59
N SER A 109 -8.55 -6.00 9.12
CA SER A 109 -8.28 -6.50 10.47
C SER A 109 -7.50 -7.80 10.40
N LEU A 110 -6.46 -7.91 11.22
CA LEU A 110 -5.68 -9.13 11.43
C LEU A 110 -5.86 -9.57 12.88
N LEU A 111 -6.44 -10.76 13.08
CA LEU A 111 -6.62 -11.34 14.40
C LEU A 111 -5.44 -12.24 14.73
N THR A 112 -4.81 -12.04 15.88
CA THR A 112 -3.73 -12.93 16.34
C THR A 112 -4.23 -13.89 17.42
N TYR A 113 -3.81 -15.15 17.33
CA TYR A 113 -3.97 -16.12 18.40
C TYR A 113 -2.61 -16.45 19.03
N LYS A 114 -2.65 -16.93 20.28
CA LYS A 114 -1.48 -17.35 21.03
C LYS A 114 -1.14 -18.80 20.72
#